data_AF-A0A7S1GEX7-F1
#
_entry.id   AF-A0A7S1GEX7-F1
#
_cell.length_a   1.000
_cell.length_b   1.000
_cell.length_c   1.000
_cell.angle_alpha   90.00
_cell.angle_beta   90.00
_cell.angle_gamma   90.00
#
_symmetry.space_group_name_H-M   'P 1'
#
loop_
_entity.id
_entity.type
_entity.pdbx_description
1 polymer ?
#
loop_
_entity_poly.entity_id
_entity_poly.type
_entity_poly.pdbx_seq_one_letter_code
_entity_poly.pdbx_strand_id
1 'polypeptide(L)'
;GRFFPSLTFQLALLALWVLEMLWVVREARQKGVRRCVRSGWDVYEAVTSSGFLILAILDAVSLSLLGELEFDLSQSDTYVDVTPVMDMMSAESIMMAILMFLVLVRFVKYLRLVPRWGPTLVGVLLTWQSSVVLLYLAVAAGLLASFGVAFTLLFGLDIPAFSSIAQSFYSLSALAFKMRLDREAGADAPLPSQWLAAALAFLMFSLFAMVL
;
A
#
# COMPACT_ATOMS: atom_id res chain seq x y z
N GLY A 1 5.63 11.52 -13.61
CA GLY A 1 4.54 12.28 -14.22
C GLY A 1 3.48 11.30 -14.66
N ARG A 2 2.20 11.57 -14.35
CA ARG A 2 1.06 10.70 -14.71
C ARG A 2 0.81 10.72 -16.22
N PHE A 3 0.21 9.66 -16.75
CA PHE A 3 -0.52 9.74 -18.02
C PHE A 3 -1.87 10.42 -17.76
N PHE A 4 -2.31 11.28 -18.67
CA PHE A 4 -3.63 11.90 -18.57
C PHE A 4 -4.72 10.81 -18.57
N PRO A 5 -5.82 10.99 -17.80
CA PRO A 5 -6.94 10.06 -17.83
C PRO A 5 -7.41 9.96 -19.28
N SER A 6 -7.40 8.74 -19.81
CA SER A 6 -7.61 8.48 -21.23
C SER A 6 -8.44 7.23 -21.40
N LEU A 7 -9.34 7.27 -22.39
CA LEU A 7 -10.18 6.12 -22.76
C LEU A 7 -9.34 4.87 -23.09
N THR A 8 -8.14 5.06 -23.66
CA THR A 8 -7.19 3.98 -23.93
C THR A 8 -6.67 3.32 -22.65
N PHE A 9 -6.40 4.11 -21.61
CA PHE A 9 -5.97 3.60 -20.32
C PHE A 9 -7.10 2.82 -19.64
N GLN A 10 -8.33 3.33 -19.66
CA GLN A 10 -9.51 2.63 -19.12
C GLN A 10 -9.74 1.28 -19.79
N LEU A 11 -9.67 1.23 -21.13
CA LEU A 11 -9.85 -0.02 -21.87
C LEU A 11 -8.74 -1.03 -21.56
N ALA A 12 -7.48 -0.58 -21.47
CA ALA A 12 -6.37 -1.45 -21.09
C ALA A 12 -6.53 -1.99 -19.65
N LEU A 13 -6.97 -1.14 -18.73
CA LEU A 13 -7.16 -1.49 -17.33
C LEU A 13 -8.34 -2.44 -17.13
N LEU A 14 -9.45 -2.21 -17.84
CA LEU A 14 -10.59 -3.14 -17.89
C LEU A 14 -10.20 -4.49 -18.52
N ALA A 15 -9.42 -4.49 -19.60
CA ALA A 15 -8.94 -5.72 -20.22
C ALA A 15 -8.04 -6.52 -19.26
N LEU A 16 -7.13 -5.84 -18.56
CA LEU A 16 -6.30 -6.43 -17.51
C LEU A 16 -7.15 -7.01 -16.38
N TRP A 17 -8.15 -6.26 -15.91
CA TRP A 17 -9.05 -6.70 -14.86
C TRP A 17 -9.86 -7.94 -15.26
N VAL A 18 -10.43 -7.97 -16.48
CA VAL A 18 -11.15 -9.13 -17.00
C VAL A 18 -10.23 -10.35 -17.06
N LEU A 19 -8.99 -10.17 -17.49
CA LEU A 19 -8.02 -11.26 -17.59
C LEU A 19 -7.66 -11.81 -16.20
N GLU A 20 -7.44 -10.94 -15.20
CA GLU A 20 -7.23 -11.36 -13.81
C GLU A 20 -8.44 -12.08 -13.22
N MET A 21 -9.65 -11.55 -13.43
CA MET A 21 -10.88 -12.18 -12.96
C MET A 21 -11.10 -13.56 -13.57
N LEU A 22 -10.87 -13.71 -14.87
CA LEU A 22 -10.94 -15.02 -15.54
C LEU A 22 -9.95 -16.02 -14.92
N TRP A 23 -8.76 -15.56 -14.54
CA TRP A 23 -7.75 -16.39 -13.90
C TRP A 23 -8.20 -16.84 -12.49
N VAL A 24 -8.66 -15.90 -11.66
CA VAL A 24 -9.18 -16.17 -10.30
C VAL A 24 -10.38 -17.13 -10.36
N VAL A 25 -11.33 -16.91 -11.28
CA VAL A 25 -12.51 -17.77 -11.45
C VAL A 25 -12.12 -19.19 -11.87
N ARG A 26 -11.13 -19.32 -12.77
CA ARG A 26 -10.63 -20.64 -13.20
C ARG A 26 -9.99 -21.38 -12.03
N GLU A 27 -9.19 -20.69 -11.22
CA GLU A 27 -8.50 -21.29 -10.08
C GLU A 27 -9.46 -21.67 -8.94
N ALA A 28 -10.46 -20.82 -8.67
CA ALA A 28 -11.54 -21.12 -7.74
C ALA A 28 -12.35 -22.35 -8.16
N ARG A 29 -12.59 -22.52 -9.47
CA ARG A 29 -13.31 -23.68 -10.02
C ARG A 29 -12.51 -24.98 -9.92
N GLN A 30 -11.19 -24.92 -10.04
CA GLN A 30 -10.32 -26.11 -9.97
C GLN A 30 -10.05 -26.58 -8.53
N LYS A 31 -9.84 -25.65 -7.59
CA LYS A 31 -9.48 -25.97 -6.21
C LYS A 31 -10.68 -26.06 -5.25
N GLY A 32 -11.81 -25.46 -5.63
CA GLY A 32 -12.99 -25.27 -4.79
C GLY A 32 -12.88 -24.04 -3.89
N VAL A 33 -13.99 -23.27 -3.76
CA VAL A 33 -14.04 -21.95 -3.10
C VAL A 33 -13.50 -21.98 -1.67
N ARG A 34 -13.82 -23.01 -0.87
CA ARG A 34 -13.35 -23.13 0.52
C ARG A 34 -11.84 -23.33 0.65
N ARG A 35 -11.18 -23.98 -0.33
CA ARG A 35 -9.71 -24.11 -0.33
C ARG A 35 -9.05 -22.84 -0.84
N CYS A 36 -9.70 -22.13 -1.76
CA CYS A 36 -9.26 -20.85 -2.28
C CYS A 36 -9.12 -19.81 -1.15
N VAL A 37 -10.16 -19.63 -0.34
CA VAL A 37 -10.15 -18.64 0.77
C VAL A 37 -9.10 -18.95 1.84
N ARG A 38 -8.68 -20.21 1.97
CA ARG A 38 -7.67 -20.62 2.97
C ARG A 38 -6.22 -20.39 2.49
N SER A 39 -6.02 -20.13 1.21
CA SER A 39 -4.73 -19.80 0.61
C SER A 39 -4.53 -18.28 0.62
N GLY A 40 -3.57 -17.78 1.42
CA GLY A 40 -3.28 -16.34 1.47
C GLY A 40 -2.87 -15.75 0.11
N TRP A 41 -2.37 -16.56 -0.81
CA TRP A 41 -2.05 -16.13 -2.18
C TRP A 41 -3.30 -15.90 -3.03
N ASP A 42 -4.32 -16.73 -2.85
CA ASP A 42 -5.55 -16.63 -3.62
C ASP A 42 -6.40 -15.44 -3.09
N VAL A 43 -6.34 -15.17 -1.78
CA VAL A 43 -6.91 -13.95 -1.17
C VAL A 43 -6.18 -12.71 -1.70
N TYR A 44 -4.85 -12.74 -1.75
CA TYR A 44 -4.05 -11.67 -2.32
C TYR A 44 -4.44 -11.38 -3.77
N GLU A 45 -4.62 -12.40 -4.61
CA GLU A 45 -5.03 -12.23 -6.02
C GLU A 45 -6.46 -11.67 -6.15
N ALA A 46 -7.36 -12.02 -5.22
CA ALA A 46 -8.68 -11.41 -5.16
C ALA A 46 -8.61 -9.91 -4.76
N VAL A 47 -7.71 -9.55 -3.84
CA VAL A 47 -7.48 -8.16 -3.40
C VAL A 47 -6.83 -7.32 -4.51
N THR A 48 -5.88 -7.88 -5.28
CA THR A 48 -5.32 -7.15 -6.42
C THR A 48 -6.36 -6.91 -7.50
N SER A 49 -7.18 -7.92 -7.81
CA SER A 49 -8.28 -7.80 -8.77
C SER A 49 -9.32 -6.75 -8.34
N SER A 50 -9.74 -6.75 -7.07
CA SER A 50 -10.65 -5.72 -6.56
C SER A 50 -10.02 -4.33 -6.59
N GLY A 51 -8.71 -4.23 -6.34
CA GLY A 51 -7.96 -2.99 -6.49
C GLY A 51 -8.01 -2.42 -7.91
N PHE A 52 -7.81 -3.26 -8.93
CA PHE A 52 -7.92 -2.83 -10.34
C PHE A 52 -9.33 -2.35 -10.69
N LEU A 53 -10.38 -3.00 -10.17
CA LEU A 53 -11.76 -2.53 -10.34
C LEU A 53 -11.96 -1.13 -9.75
N ILE A 54 -11.52 -0.92 -8.51
CA ILE A 54 -11.63 0.38 -7.83
C ILE A 54 -10.87 1.45 -8.59
N LEU A 55 -9.67 1.15 -9.10
CA LEU A 55 -8.90 2.09 -9.91
C LEU A 55 -9.62 2.45 -11.22
N ALA A 56 -10.25 1.49 -11.89
CA ALA A 56 -11.06 1.74 -13.09
C ALA A 56 -12.23 2.68 -12.80
N ILE A 57 -12.92 2.48 -11.66
CA ILE A 57 -14.04 3.33 -11.24
C ILE A 57 -13.54 4.75 -10.93
N LEU A 58 -12.44 4.87 -10.18
CA LEU A 58 -11.84 6.18 -9.86
C LEU A 58 -11.43 6.95 -11.12
N ASP A 59 -10.81 6.28 -12.09
CA ASP A 59 -10.42 6.90 -13.36
C ASP A 59 -11.64 7.30 -14.22
N ALA A 60 -12.74 6.54 -14.18
CA ALA A 60 -13.98 6.91 -14.85
C ALA A 60 -14.60 8.18 -14.24
N VAL A 61 -14.60 8.29 -12.91
CA VAL A 61 -15.11 9.48 -12.20
C VAL A 61 -14.18 10.67 -12.39
N SER A 62 -12.85 10.47 -12.39
CA SER A 62 -11.92 11.58 -12.65
C SER A 62 -12.06 12.12 -14.07
N LEU A 63 -12.32 11.25 -15.05
CA LEU A 63 -12.58 11.65 -16.44
C LEU A 63 -13.91 12.40 -16.59
N SER A 64 -14.97 12.01 -15.88
CA SER A 64 -16.25 12.76 -15.91
C SER A 64 -16.10 14.15 -15.31
N LEU A 65 -15.42 14.26 -14.17
CA LEU A 65 -15.18 15.54 -13.49
C LEU A 65 -14.30 16.48 -14.33
N LEU A 66 -13.31 15.95 -15.06
CA LEU A 66 -12.51 16.75 -15.98
C LEU A 66 -13.33 17.26 -17.17
N GLY A 67 -14.26 16.45 -17.69
CA GLY A 67 -15.17 16.89 -18.75
C GLY A 67 -16.12 18.01 -18.29
N GLU A 68 -16.65 17.92 -17.08
CA GLU A 68 -17.45 18.98 -16.46
C GLU A 68 -16.63 20.26 -16.26
N LEU A 69 -15.39 20.12 -15.77
CA LEU A 69 -14.49 21.26 -15.56
C LEU A 69 -14.10 21.96 -16.88
N GLU A 70 -13.82 21.20 -17.94
CA GLU A 70 -13.51 21.75 -19.26
C GLU A 70 -14.70 22.53 -19.85
N PHE A 71 -15.91 21.99 -19.66
CA PHE A 71 -17.15 22.66 -20.07
C PHE A 71 -17.36 23.97 -19.29
N ASP A 72 -17.20 23.96 -17.97
CA ASP A 72 -17.40 25.14 -17.12
C ASP A 72 -16.37 26.25 -17.37
N LEU A 73 -15.11 25.86 -17.62
CA LEU A 73 -14.04 26.78 -18.03
C LEU A 73 -14.30 27.41 -19.41
N SER A 74 -14.99 26.69 -20.30
CA SER A 74 -15.33 27.21 -21.63
C SER A 74 -16.49 28.20 -21.64
N GLN A 75 -17.33 28.19 -20.60
CA GLN A 75 -18.58 28.96 -20.55
C GLN A 75 -18.57 30.15 -19.59
N SER A 76 -17.60 30.29 -18.70
CA SER A 76 -17.71 31.26 -17.60
C SER A 76 -16.50 32.18 -17.38
N ASP A 77 -16.77 33.46 -17.13
CA ASP A 77 -15.84 34.48 -16.59
C ASP A 77 -15.73 34.40 -15.04
N THR A 78 -16.27 33.33 -14.43
CA THR A 78 -16.36 33.16 -12.98
C THR A 78 -15.29 32.21 -12.44
N TYR A 79 -15.01 32.30 -11.14
CA TYR A 79 -14.10 31.40 -10.46
C TYR A 79 -14.62 29.95 -10.49
N VAL A 80 -13.81 29.04 -11.04
CA VAL A 80 -14.10 27.60 -11.10
C VAL A 80 -13.27 26.89 -10.05
N ASP A 81 -13.92 26.12 -9.17
CA ASP A 81 -13.24 25.36 -8.11
C ASP A 81 -12.66 24.05 -8.66
N VAL A 82 -11.33 23.96 -8.66
CA VAL A 82 -10.56 22.79 -9.13
C VAL A 82 -10.23 21.79 -8.02
N THR A 83 -10.51 22.14 -6.76
CA THR A 83 -10.20 21.32 -5.59
C THR A 83 -10.76 19.89 -5.67
N PRO A 84 -12.04 19.64 -6.04
CA PRO A 84 -12.57 18.27 -6.09
C PRO A 84 -11.87 17.40 -7.14
N VAL A 85 -11.44 18.00 -8.26
CA VAL A 85 -10.70 17.29 -9.31
C VAL A 85 -9.31 16.91 -8.80
N MET A 86 -8.62 17.84 -8.12
CA MET A 86 -7.28 17.60 -7.58
C MET A 86 -7.29 16.52 -6.49
N ASP A 87 -8.28 16.53 -5.59
CA ASP A 87 -8.42 15.52 -4.54
C ASP A 87 -8.66 14.13 -5.13
N MET A 88 -9.53 14.03 -6.15
CA MET A 88 -9.81 12.77 -6.82
C MET A 88 -8.59 12.24 -7.59
N MET A 89 -7.84 13.11 -8.27
CA MET A 89 -6.59 12.74 -8.94
C MET A 89 -5.50 12.30 -7.96
N SER A 90 -5.44 12.90 -6.77
CA SER A 90 -4.53 12.49 -5.69
C SER A 90 -4.87 11.09 -5.18
N ALA A 91 -6.16 10.82 -4.92
CA ALA A 91 -6.64 9.50 -4.51
C ALA A 91 -6.32 8.41 -5.57
N GLU A 92 -6.53 8.71 -6.84
CA GLU A 92 -6.18 7.82 -7.96
C GLU A 92 -4.68 7.51 -7.98
N SER A 93 -3.81 8.52 -7.81
CA SER A 93 -2.36 8.34 -7.76
C SER A 93 -1.91 7.46 -6.60
N ILE A 94 -2.51 7.62 -5.42
CA ILE A 94 -2.23 6.79 -4.24
C ILE A 94 -2.66 5.35 -4.51
N MET A 95 -3.85 5.15 -5.08
CA MET A 95 -4.36 3.81 -5.41
C MET A 95 -3.50 3.11 -6.44
N MET A 96 -3.04 3.83 -7.47
CA MET A 96 -2.10 3.31 -8.46
C MET A 96 -0.77 2.90 -7.83
N ALA A 97 -0.23 3.70 -6.90
CA ALA A 97 1.00 3.36 -6.19
C ALA A 97 0.83 2.09 -5.33
N ILE A 98 -0.31 1.96 -4.64
CA ILE A 98 -0.66 0.76 -3.87
C ILE A 98 -0.75 -0.46 -4.79
N LEU A 99 -1.41 -0.36 -5.93
CA LEU A 99 -1.53 -1.46 -6.91
C LEU A 99 -0.19 -1.84 -7.53
N MET A 100 0.65 -0.85 -7.87
CA MET A 100 1.99 -1.11 -8.38
C MET A 100 2.83 -1.87 -7.34
N PHE A 101 2.74 -1.44 -6.08
CA PHE A 101 3.40 -2.12 -4.97
C PHE A 101 2.86 -3.54 -4.77
N LEU A 102 1.54 -3.72 -4.82
CA LEU A 102 0.92 -5.04 -4.78
C LEU A 102 1.51 -5.91 -5.88
N VAL A 103 1.44 -5.49 -7.15
CA VAL A 103 1.99 -6.25 -8.28
C VAL A 103 3.47 -6.60 -8.09
N LEU A 104 4.27 -5.71 -7.49
CA LEU A 104 5.67 -6.02 -7.14
C LEU A 104 5.78 -7.18 -6.13
N VAL A 105 4.92 -7.21 -5.10
CA VAL A 105 4.86 -8.32 -4.14
C VAL A 105 4.51 -9.65 -4.83
N ARG A 106 3.75 -9.63 -5.93
CA ARG A 106 3.42 -10.84 -6.71
C ARG A 106 4.69 -11.55 -7.22
N PHE A 107 5.76 -10.81 -7.51
CA PHE A 107 7.03 -11.39 -7.94
C PHE A 107 7.64 -12.33 -6.90
N VAL A 108 7.32 -12.15 -5.60
CA VAL A 108 7.78 -13.04 -4.53
C VAL A 108 7.31 -14.49 -4.74
N LYS A 109 6.14 -14.71 -5.34
CA LYS A 109 5.64 -16.05 -5.70
C LYS A 109 6.60 -16.76 -6.65
N TYR A 110 7.17 -16.01 -7.61
CA TYR A 110 8.08 -16.54 -8.62
C TYR A 110 9.53 -16.61 -8.14
N LEU A 111 9.94 -15.76 -7.20
CA LEU A 111 11.27 -15.83 -6.58
C LEU A 111 11.53 -17.15 -5.85
N ARG A 112 10.47 -17.88 -5.48
CA ARG A 112 10.59 -19.25 -4.92
C ARG A 112 11.26 -20.24 -5.87
N LEU A 113 11.18 -20.00 -7.18
CA LEU A 113 11.75 -20.86 -8.21
C LEU A 113 13.23 -20.57 -8.46
N VAL A 114 13.76 -19.46 -7.94
CA VAL A 114 15.16 -19.07 -8.12
C VAL A 114 16.05 -19.83 -7.13
N PRO A 115 17.04 -20.60 -7.61
CA PRO A 115 17.97 -21.30 -6.72
C PRO A 115 18.73 -20.29 -5.87
N ARG A 116 18.81 -20.56 -4.55
CA ARG A 116 19.27 -19.69 -3.42
C ARG A 116 18.21 -18.81 -2.76
N TRP A 117 17.31 -18.18 -3.51
CA TRP A 117 16.27 -17.32 -2.93
C TRP A 117 15.03 -18.10 -2.47
N GLY A 118 14.75 -19.25 -3.10
CA GLY A 118 13.63 -20.10 -2.72
C GLY A 118 13.66 -20.57 -1.26
N PRO A 119 14.76 -21.20 -0.79
CA PRO A 119 14.85 -21.69 0.59
C PRO A 119 14.75 -20.58 1.64
N THR A 120 15.32 -19.40 1.38
CA THR A 120 15.26 -18.26 2.32
C THR A 120 13.85 -17.70 2.41
N LEU A 121 13.16 -17.53 1.27
CA LEU A 121 11.76 -17.08 1.25
C LEU A 121 10.82 -18.08 1.93
N VAL A 122 11.00 -19.38 1.71
CA VAL A 122 10.23 -20.42 2.40
C VAL A 122 10.50 -20.38 3.91
N GLY A 123 11.76 -20.19 4.32
CA GLY A 123 12.12 -20.00 5.72
C GLY A 123 11.41 -18.81 6.35
N VAL A 124 11.41 -17.65 5.71
CA VAL A 124 10.69 -16.45 6.18
C VAL A 124 9.18 -16.73 6.30
N LEU A 125 8.56 -17.36 5.30
CA LEU A 125 7.13 -17.66 5.31
C LEU A 125 6.74 -18.64 6.42
N LEU A 126 7.56 -19.66 6.67
CA LEU A 126 7.34 -20.61 7.76
C LEU A 126 7.53 -19.95 9.12
N THR A 127 8.51 -19.06 9.25
CA THR A 127 8.75 -18.29 10.46
C THR A 127 7.56 -17.38 10.77
N TRP A 128 6.96 -16.79 9.73
CA TRP A 128 5.78 -15.92 9.85
C TRP A 128 4.52 -16.65 10.32
N GLN A 129 4.40 -17.96 10.04
CA GLN A 129 3.28 -18.78 10.52
C GLN A 129 3.46 -19.29 11.95
N SER A 130 4.62 -19.07 12.57
CA SER A 130 4.86 -19.48 13.95
C SER A 130 4.05 -18.62 14.92
N SER A 131 3.22 -19.26 15.75
CA SER A 131 2.42 -18.56 16.78
C SER A 131 3.27 -17.73 17.73
N VAL A 132 4.51 -18.14 17.99
CA VAL A 132 5.44 -17.39 18.86
C VAL A 132 5.83 -16.07 18.23
N VAL A 133 6.09 -16.06 16.92
CA VAL A 133 6.46 -14.84 16.18
C VAL A 133 5.27 -13.90 16.09
N LEU A 134 4.07 -14.43 15.82
CA LEU A 134 2.83 -13.64 15.81
C LEU A 134 2.54 -13.02 17.18
N LEU A 135 2.73 -13.78 18.27
CA LEU A 135 2.56 -13.28 19.64
C LEU A 135 3.58 -12.18 19.95
N TYR A 136 4.86 -12.40 19.61
CA TYR A 136 5.90 -11.38 19.78
C TYR A 136 5.54 -10.10 19.04
N LEU A 137 5.07 -10.21 17.80
CA LEU A 137 4.72 -9.07 16.97
C LEU A 137 3.47 -8.35 17.51
N ALA A 138 2.47 -9.10 18.00
CA ALA A 138 1.29 -8.54 18.66
C ALA A 138 1.65 -7.78 19.95
N VAL A 139 2.53 -8.34 20.78
CA VAL A 139 3.02 -7.67 22.00
C VAL A 139 3.81 -6.42 21.65
N ALA A 140 4.70 -6.49 20.65
CA ALA A 140 5.46 -5.34 20.18
C ALA A 140 4.55 -4.22 19.66
N ALA A 141 3.52 -4.57 18.88
CA ALA A 141 2.52 -3.62 18.39
C ALA A 141 1.71 -2.99 19.54
N GLY A 142 1.30 -3.79 20.52
CA GLY A 142 0.59 -3.31 21.72
C GLY A 142 1.45 -2.35 22.56
N LEU A 143 2.72 -2.67 22.75
CA LEU A 143 3.67 -1.78 23.41
C LEU A 143 3.85 -0.48 22.62
N LEU A 144 4.07 -0.56 21.31
CA LEU A 144 4.22 0.62 20.45
C LEU A 144 2.98 1.52 20.48
N ALA A 145 1.78 0.93 20.49
CA ALA A 145 0.53 1.68 20.64
C ALA A 145 0.43 2.37 22.01
N SER A 146 0.77 1.64 23.09
CA SER A 146 0.76 2.21 24.45
C SER A 146 1.75 3.37 24.60
N PHE A 147 2.95 3.26 24.01
CA PHE A 147 3.92 4.36 23.93
C PHE A 147 3.41 5.50 23.07
N GLY A 148 2.79 5.24 21.91
CA GLY A 148 2.19 6.28 21.08
C GLY A 148 1.18 7.14 21.87
N VAL A 149 0.32 6.51 22.67
CA VAL A 149 -0.63 7.21 23.55
C VAL A 149 0.11 7.99 24.64
N ALA A 150 1.05 7.36 25.34
CA ALA A 150 1.80 8.01 26.42
C ALA A 150 2.58 9.25 25.93
N PHE A 151 3.25 9.16 24.78
CA PHE A 151 4.00 10.27 24.19
C PHE A 151 3.09 11.39 23.70
N THR A 152 1.91 11.06 23.17
CA THR A 152 0.92 12.09 22.80
C THR A 152 0.44 12.85 24.03
N LEU A 153 0.20 12.16 25.15
CA LEU A 153 -0.24 12.79 26.40
C LEU A 153 0.87 13.63 27.06
N LEU A 154 2.12 13.19 26.98
CA LEU A 154 3.27 13.85 27.60
C LEU A 154 3.81 15.04 26.80
N PHE A 155 3.85 14.91 25.46
CA PHE A 155 4.57 15.85 24.60
C PHE A 155 3.69 16.47 23.50
N GLY A 156 2.40 16.14 23.44
CA GLY A 156 1.54 16.54 22.32
C GLY A 156 1.33 18.05 22.18
N LEU A 157 1.56 18.83 23.24
CA LEU A 157 1.47 20.28 23.22
C LEU A 157 2.80 20.96 22.85
N ASP A 158 3.93 20.32 23.18
CA ASP A 158 5.26 20.92 23.06
C ASP A 158 5.97 20.53 21.76
N ILE A 159 5.67 19.34 21.23
CA ILE A 159 6.37 18.77 20.07
C ILE A 159 5.34 18.38 19.00
N PRO A 160 5.38 19.00 17.80
CA PRO A 160 4.41 18.72 16.73
C PRO A 160 4.52 17.29 16.18
N ALA A 161 5.64 16.61 16.37
CA ALA A 161 5.80 15.20 16.00
C ALA A 161 4.96 14.24 16.86
N PHE A 162 4.45 14.71 18.01
CA PHE A 162 3.62 13.94 18.93
C PHE A 162 2.22 14.55 19.12
N SER A 163 1.79 15.48 18.26
CA SER A 163 0.52 16.21 18.43
C SER A 163 -0.74 15.35 18.26
N SER A 164 -0.63 14.19 17.62
CA SER A 164 -1.73 13.24 17.49
C SER A 164 -1.23 11.82 17.68
N ILE A 165 -2.10 10.90 18.11
CA ILE A 165 -1.75 9.49 18.32
C ILE A 165 -1.16 8.87 17.04
N ALA A 166 -1.74 9.19 15.88
CA ALA A 166 -1.26 8.71 14.59
C ALA A 166 0.15 9.23 14.27
N GLN A 167 0.42 10.52 14.50
CA GLN A 167 1.75 11.09 14.29
C GLN A 167 2.76 10.57 15.30
N SER A 168 2.37 10.35 16.56
CA SER A 168 3.22 9.75 17.59
C SER A 168 3.65 8.33 17.23
N PHE A 169 2.73 7.54 16.67
CA PHE A 169 3.05 6.20 16.20
C PHE A 169 4.01 6.23 14.99
N TYR A 170 3.75 7.12 14.03
CA TYR A 170 4.63 7.34 12.89
C TYR A 170 6.03 7.81 13.33
N SER A 171 6.12 8.76 14.25
CA SER A 171 7.39 9.32 14.70
C SER A 171 8.19 8.31 15.52
N LEU A 172 7.56 7.53 16.40
CA LEU A 172 8.23 6.47 17.17
C LEU A 172 8.79 5.37 16.26
N SER A 173 8.01 4.93 15.27
CA SER A 173 8.49 3.95 14.29
C SER A 173 9.62 4.53 13.43
N ALA A 174 9.49 5.76 12.94
CA ALA A 174 10.53 6.43 12.17
C ALA A 174 11.82 6.65 12.98
N LEU A 175 11.73 6.98 14.27
CA LEU A 175 12.88 7.21 15.14
C LEU A 175 13.71 5.95 15.35
N ALA A 176 13.05 4.79 15.57
CA ALA A 176 13.72 3.51 15.72
C ALA A 176 14.51 3.11 14.46
N PHE A 177 13.96 3.38 13.27
CA PHE A 177 14.65 3.14 12.00
C PHE A 177 15.75 4.15 11.72
N LYS A 178 15.50 5.44 11.96
CA LYS A 178 16.45 6.52 11.72
C LYS A 178 17.70 6.38 12.59
N MET A 179 17.56 6.12 13.89
CA MET A 179 18.71 5.90 14.78
C MET A 179 19.57 4.70 14.37
N ARG A 180 18.95 3.66 13.78
CA ARG A 180 19.69 2.49 13.31
C ARG A 180 20.43 2.78 12.01
N LEU A 181 19.79 3.49 11.09
CA LEU A 181 20.39 3.86 9.82
C LEU A 181 21.55 4.86 10.01
N ASP A 182 21.39 5.85 10.88
CA ASP A 182 22.42 6.84 11.20
C ASP A 182 23.64 6.20 11.88
N ARG A 183 23.43 5.10 12.62
CA ARG A 183 24.50 4.32 13.27
C ARG A 183 25.28 3.44 12.30
N GLU A 184 24.62 2.95 11.24
CA GLU A 184 25.23 2.08 10.22
C GLU A 184 25.83 2.87 9.05
N ALA A 185 25.30 4.06 8.73
CA ALA A 185 25.73 4.86 7.58
C ALA A 185 26.97 5.73 7.83
N GLY A 186 27.37 5.94 9.08
CA GLY A 186 28.37 6.95 9.43
C GLY A 186 27.84 8.37 9.18
N ALA A 187 28.24 9.34 9.99
CA ALA A 187 27.58 10.64 10.12
C ALA A 187 27.51 11.52 8.84
N ASP A 188 28.11 11.10 7.73
CA ASP A 188 28.39 11.96 6.56
C ASP A 188 27.79 11.46 5.22
N ALA A 189 26.94 10.45 5.21
CA ALA A 189 26.28 9.99 3.98
C ALA A 189 24.90 10.66 3.80
N PRO A 190 24.72 11.57 2.80
CA PRO A 190 23.40 12.11 2.47
C PRO A 190 22.61 11.05 1.71
N LEU A 191 22.14 10.02 2.42
CA LEU A 191 21.26 9.03 1.81
C LEU A 191 19.82 9.52 1.87
N PRO A 192 19.06 9.34 0.79
CA PRO A 192 17.68 9.75 0.71
C PRO A 192 16.85 8.65 1.43
N SER A 193 16.97 8.65 2.76
CA SER A 193 16.77 7.50 3.65
C SER A 193 15.37 7.41 4.25
N GLN A 194 14.64 8.53 4.28
CA GLN A 194 13.32 8.60 4.91
C GLN A 194 12.27 7.82 4.12
N TRP A 195 12.35 7.83 2.79
CA TRP A 195 11.40 7.13 1.91
C TRP A 195 11.71 5.63 1.79
N LEU A 196 12.98 5.23 1.84
CA LEU A 196 13.36 3.81 1.85
C LEU A 196 13.00 3.13 3.18
N ALA A 197 13.23 3.81 4.32
CA ALA A 197 12.81 3.33 5.63
C ALA A 197 11.28 3.31 5.76
N ALA A 198 10.59 4.35 5.29
CA ALA A 198 9.13 4.36 5.23
C ALA A 198 8.59 3.27 4.30
N ALA A 199 9.20 3.05 3.13
CA ALA A 199 8.80 2.00 2.20
C ALA A 199 9.03 0.59 2.77
N LEU A 200 10.14 0.35 3.48
CA LEU A 200 10.41 -0.94 4.14
C LEU A 200 9.50 -1.18 5.35
N ALA A 201 9.25 -0.15 6.16
CA ALA A 201 8.29 -0.23 7.27
C ALA A 201 6.86 -0.44 6.74
N PHE A 202 6.49 0.22 5.64
CA PHE A 202 5.23 0.02 4.95
C PHE A 202 5.15 -1.36 4.27
N LEU A 203 6.27 -1.91 3.78
CA LEU A 203 6.36 -3.26 3.21
C LEU A 203 6.18 -4.32 4.30
N MET A 204 6.78 -4.11 5.48
CA MET A 204 6.54 -4.95 6.66
C MET A 204 5.10 -4.83 7.19
N PHE A 205 4.52 -3.62 7.19
CA PHE A 205 3.17 -3.36 7.68
C PHE A 205 2.07 -3.82 6.70
N SER A 206 2.29 -3.70 5.40
CA SER A 206 1.39 -4.22 4.35
C SER A 206 1.43 -5.75 4.27
N LEU A 207 2.60 -6.37 4.47
CA LEU A 207 2.70 -7.82 4.69
C LEU A 207 1.98 -8.27 5.97
N PHE A 208 1.97 -7.44 7.01
CA PHE A 208 1.21 -7.68 8.24
C PHE A 208 -0.31 -7.57 8.02
N ALA A 209 -0.76 -6.55 7.29
CA ALA A 209 -2.19 -6.33 6.97
C ALA A 209 -2.78 -7.39 6.03
N MET A 210 -1.98 -8.06 5.20
CA MET A 210 -2.43 -9.13 4.30
C MET A 210 -2.78 -10.45 4.99
N VAL A 211 -2.45 -10.61 6.28
CA VAL A 211 -2.58 -11.88 7.01
C VAL A 211 -3.69 -11.82 8.08
N LEU A 212 -4.26 -10.64 8.32
CA LEU A 212 -5.47 -10.46 9.14
C LEU A 212 -6.73 -10.61 8.27
#